data_AF-A0A928RRQ8-F1
#
_entry.id   AF-A0A928RRQ8-F1
#
_cell.length_a   1.000
_cell.length_b   1.000
_cell.length_c   1.000
_cell.angle_alpha   90.00
_cell.angle_beta   90.00
_cell.angle_gamma   90.00
#
_symmetry.space_group_name_H-M   'P 1'
#
loop_
_entity.id
_entity.type
_entity.pdbx_description
1 polymer ?
#
loop_
_entity_poly.entity_id
_entity_poly.type
_entity_poly.pdbx_seq_one_letter_code
_entity_poly.pdbx_strand_id
1 'polypeptide(L)'
;MNKINGYTEEEAKNLVEYIKEGKKKGKTLTYLFETYGLNHGRAKGSVRNYYYALMKNEKGDERIVKLLDGSSLSVEKIREFTKEETDAALRSILAEKSKGLSVRRAIFNLAQGDDKLMLRLQNKYRNTLKKDPEKIMRLAKEMGVETSVAPAKKSGQDSTLPDKDFLRRRLENEINALYDRLAQALKAENERLRQENAALKTENEQLKA
;
A
#
# COMPACT_ATOMS: atom_id res chain seq x y z
N MET A 1 35.50 -0.80 13.11
CA MET A 1 35.11 -0.03 11.90
C MET A 1 33.91 0.83 12.23
N ASN A 2 34.05 2.16 12.15
CA ASN A 2 32.93 3.08 12.36
C ASN A 2 31.97 2.96 11.16
N LYS A 3 30.69 2.67 11.46
CA LYS A 3 29.64 2.56 10.46
C LYS A 3 28.59 3.64 10.71
N ILE A 4 28.22 4.37 9.66
CA ILE A 4 27.08 5.29 9.63
C ILE A 4 25.93 4.54 8.95
N ASN A 5 24.87 4.20 9.70
CA ASN A 5 23.68 3.50 9.19
C ASN A 5 23.98 2.27 8.28
N GLY A 6 24.99 1.47 8.63
CA GLY A 6 25.35 0.23 7.92
C GLY A 6 26.36 0.38 6.78
N TYR A 7 26.80 1.60 6.47
CA TYR A 7 27.89 1.91 5.54
C TYR A 7 29.12 2.37 6.34
N THR A 8 30.32 2.08 5.87
CA THR A 8 31.54 2.68 6.46
C THR A 8 31.59 4.18 6.18
N GLU A 9 32.35 4.94 6.96
CA GLU A 9 32.54 6.38 6.71
C GLU A 9 33.14 6.65 5.32
N GLU A 10 34.00 5.75 4.83
CA GLU A 10 34.60 5.82 3.50
C GLU A 10 33.57 5.55 2.40
N GLU A 11 32.73 4.51 2.54
CA GLU A 11 31.63 4.26 1.60
C GLU A 11 30.62 5.41 1.59
N ALA A 12 30.39 6.06 2.74
CA ALA A 12 29.50 7.21 2.85
C ALA A 12 30.03 8.41 2.05
N LYS A 13 31.32 8.71 2.22
CA LYS A 13 32.00 9.81 1.52
C LYS A 13 32.02 9.58 0.00
N ASN A 14 32.44 8.38 -0.41
CA ASN A 14 32.49 8.00 -1.83
C ASN A 14 31.12 8.09 -2.49
N LEU A 15 30.05 7.70 -1.80
CA LEU A 15 28.69 7.81 -2.31
C LEU A 15 28.26 9.28 -2.52
N VAL A 16 28.53 10.15 -1.55
CA VAL A 16 28.17 11.57 -1.62
C VAL A 16 28.90 12.26 -2.77
N GLU A 17 30.20 12.02 -2.90
CA GLU A 17 31.01 12.55 -4.02
C GLU A 17 30.52 12.03 -5.37
N TYR A 18 30.27 10.72 -5.48
CA TYR A 18 29.76 10.10 -6.72
C TYR A 18 28.42 10.71 -7.16
N ILE A 19 27.49 10.92 -6.21
CA ILE A 19 26.19 11.52 -6.52
C ILE A 19 26.34 13.00 -6.87
N LYS A 20 27.22 13.73 -6.20
CA LYS A 20 27.51 15.16 -6.49
C LYS A 20 28.04 15.33 -7.91
N GLU A 21 29.02 14.53 -8.31
CA GLU A 21 29.54 14.55 -9.68
C GLU A 21 28.51 14.11 -10.71
N GLY A 22 27.76 13.05 -10.40
CA GLY A 22 26.69 12.54 -11.24
C GLY A 22 25.61 13.59 -11.52
N LYS A 23 25.17 14.32 -10.48
CA LYS A 23 24.21 15.42 -10.62
C LYS A 23 24.78 16.59 -11.41
N LYS A 24 26.05 16.97 -11.21
CA LYS A 24 26.71 18.01 -12.04
C LYS A 24 26.74 17.63 -13.52
N LYS A 25 26.87 16.34 -13.83
CA LYS A 25 26.83 15.78 -15.18
C LYS A 25 25.39 15.53 -15.71
N GLY A 26 24.35 15.99 -15.00
CA GLY A 26 22.96 15.86 -15.42
C GLY A 26 22.36 14.44 -15.30
N LYS A 27 23.02 13.51 -14.62
CA LYS A 27 22.53 12.13 -14.47
C LYS A 27 21.40 12.05 -13.42
N THR A 28 20.45 11.13 -13.64
CA THR A 28 19.35 10.92 -12.69
C THR A 28 19.82 10.16 -11.45
N LEU A 29 19.20 10.43 -10.29
CA LEU A 29 19.48 9.71 -9.05
C LEU A 29 19.26 8.20 -9.20
N THR A 30 18.23 7.79 -9.93
CA THR A 30 17.93 6.38 -10.21
C THR A 30 19.11 5.67 -10.89
N TYR A 31 19.69 6.31 -11.91
CA TYR A 31 20.88 5.79 -12.60
C TYR A 31 22.10 5.75 -11.67
N LEU A 32 22.30 6.79 -10.87
CA LEU A 32 23.44 6.88 -9.95
C LEU A 32 23.38 5.82 -8.83
N PHE A 33 22.21 5.55 -8.27
CA PHE A 33 22.06 4.49 -7.26
C PHE A 33 22.31 3.09 -7.82
N GLU A 34 21.92 2.87 -9.07
CA GLU A 34 22.11 1.59 -9.76
C GLU A 34 23.58 1.35 -10.08
N THR A 35 24.23 2.32 -10.72
CA THR A 35 25.65 2.25 -11.08
C THR A 35 26.57 2.20 -9.87
N TYR A 36 26.29 3.00 -8.83
CA TYR A 36 27.03 2.92 -7.58
C TYR A 36 26.87 1.55 -6.92
N GLY A 37 25.64 1.03 -6.89
CA GLY A 37 25.33 -0.27 -6.33
C GLY A 37 26.09 -1.40 -7.01
N LEU A 38 26.11 -1.42 -8.35
CA LEU A 38 26.86 -2.40 -9.14
C LEU A 38 28.37 -2.36 -8.81
N ASN A 39 28.96 -1.17 -8.74
CA ASN A 39 30.40 -1.01 -8.51
C ASN A 39 30.85 -1.39 -7.08
N HIS A 40 29.95 -1.31 -6.10
CA HIS A 40 30.25 -1.54 -4.68
C HIS A 40 29.58 -2.78 -4.10
N GLY A 41 28.99 -3.64 -4.95
CA GLY A 41 28.30 -4.86 -4.51
C GLY A 41 27.08 -4.60 -3.62
N ARG A 42 26.41 -3.44 -3.80
CA ARG A 42 25.21 -3.05 -3.05
C ARG A 42 23.97 -3.07 -3.93
N ALA A 43 22.84 -3.51 -3.37
CA ALA A 43 21.57 -3.42 -4.07
C ALA A 43 21.16 -1.94 -4.27
N LYS A 44 20.65 -1.59 -5.46
CA LYS A 44 20.13 -0.25 -5.80
C LYS A 44 19.21 0.33 -4.72
N GLY A 45 18.30 -0.49 -4.20
CA GLY A 45 17.37 -0.09 -3.14
C GLY A 45 18.06 0.24 -1.81
N SER A 46 19.16 -0.45 -1.48
CA SER A 46 19.96 -0.18 -0.28
C SER A 46 20.65 1.18 -0.38
N VAL A 47 21.32 1.44 -1.51
CA VAL A 47 22.01 2.71 -1.79
C VAL A 47 21.02 3.88 -1.73
N ARG A 48 19.86 3.74 -2.39
CA ARG A 48 18.78 4.73 -2.37
C ARG A 48 18.31 5.02 -0.94
N ASN A 49 17.99 3.98 -0.17
CA ASN A 49 17.47 4.14 1.19
C ASN A 49 18.50 4.80 2.11
N TYR A 50 19.78 4.43 1.96
CA TYR A 50 20.87 5.04 2.70
C TYR A 50 21.06 6.52 2.36
N TYR A 51 21.07 6.88 1.07
CA TYR A 51 21.14 8.28 0.63
C TYR A 51 20.03 9.15 1.24
N TYR A 52 18.78 8.69 1.20
CA TYR A 52 17.67 9.45 1.80
C TYR A 52 17.74 9.50 3.34
N ALA A 53 18.29 8.47 3.99
CA ALA A 53 18.52 8.49 5.44
C ALA A 53 19.59 9.51 5.84
N LEU A 54 20.68 9.61 5.06
CA LEU A 54 21.71 10.64 5.25
C LEU A 54 21.11 12.05 5.14
N MET A 55 20.34 12.30 4.09
CA MET A 55 19.72 13.61 3.85
C MET A 55 18.65 13.97 4.88
N LYS A 56 17.97 12.98 5.47
CA LYS A 56 17.01 13.20 6.56
C LYS A 56 17.70 13.56 7.87
N ASN A 57 18.89 13.03 8.11
CA ASN A 57 19.68 13.23 9.33
C ASN A 57 20.71 14.36 9.21
N GLU A 58 20.62 15.21 8.17
CA GLU A 58 21.53 16.33 7.90
C GLU A 58 21.71 17.29 9.10
N LYS A 59 20.81 17.26 10.10
CA LYS A 59 20.83 18.14 11.28
C LYS A 59 21.16 17.44 12.61
N GLY A 60 21.29 16.11 12.61
CA GLY A 60 21.35 15.33 13.86
C GLY A 60 22.72 14.76 14.21
N ASP A 61 23.59 14.56 13.22
CA ASP A 61 24.90 13.92 13.41
C ASP A 61 26.01 14.78 12.78
N GLU A 62 26.94 15.28 13.60
CA GLU A 62 28.05 16.14 13.17
C GLU A 62 28.90 15.50 12.07
N ARG A 63 28.97 14.17 12.02
CA ARG A 63 29.71 13.44 10.97
C ARG A 63 29.02 13.57 9.62
N ILE A 64 27.69 13.50 9.60
CA ILE A 64 26.88 13.64 8.40
C ILE A 64 26.92 15.11 7.92
N VAL A 65 26.88 16.07 8.85
CA VAL A 65 27.05 17.49 8.54
C VAL A 65 28.39 17.74 7.85
N LYS A 66 29.50 17.21 8.41
CA LYS A 66 30.84 17.34 7.79
C LYS A 66 30.95 16.64 6.43
N LEU A 67 30.27 15.51 6.24
CA LEU A 67 30.25 14.79 4.96
C LEU A 67 29.43 15.53 3.88
N LEU A 68 28.38 16.23 4.30
CA LEU A 68 27.51 17.01 3.40
C LEU A 68 27.98 18.46 3.24
N ASP A 69 28.97 18.90 4.01
CA ASP A 69 29.52 20.25 3.94
C ASP A 69 30.07 20.54 2.52
N GLY A 70 29.68 21.69 1.96
CA GLY A 70 29.98 22.06 0.56
C GLY A 70 29.30 21.19 -0.52
N SER A 71 28.36 20.30 -0.18
CA SER A 71 27.56 19.53 -1.14
C SER A 71 26.24 20.25 -1.44
N SER A 72 26.00 20.65 -2.68
CA SER A 72 24.71 21.24 -3.12
C SER A 72 23.59 20.19 -3.25
N LEU A 73 23.68 19.09 -2.49
CA LEU A 73 22.75 17.98 -2.53
C LEU A 73 21.60 18.28 -1.57
N SER A 74 20.49 18.78 -2.11
CA SER A 74 19.23 18.86 -1.38
C SER A 74 18.26 17.79 -1.86
N VAL A 75 17.45 17.29 -0.94
CA VAL A 75 16.24 16.53 -1.26
C VAL A 75 15.06 17.50 -1.24
N GLU A 76 14.21 17.42 -2.26
CA GLU A 76 12.99 18.21 -2.33
C GLU A 76 12.16 17.97 -1.06
N LYS A 77 11.82 19.04 -0.33
CA LYS A 77 11.03 18.93 0.90
C LYS A 77 9.65 18.40 0.54
N ILE A 78 9.36 17.18 0.99
CA ILE A 78 8.04 16.58 0.80
C ILE A 78 7.04 17.37 1.64
N ARG A 79 6.05 18.00 1.00
CA ARG A 79 4.90 18.60 1.70
C ARG A 79 4.16 17.52 2.48
N GLU A 80 3.99 17.73 3.77
CA GLU A 80 3.19 16.84 4.61
C GLU A 80 1.70 17.06 4.35
N PHE A 81 0.90 16.01 4.53
CA PHE A 81 -0.56 16.15 4.53
C PHE A 81 -1.00 16.84 5.80
N THR A 82 -1.82 17.88 5.69
CA THR A 82 -2.50 18.46 6.86
C THR A 82 -3.49 17.48 7.46
N LYS A 83 -4.03 17.78 8.65
CA LYS A 83 -5.04 16.92 9.28
C LYS A 83 -6.31 16.86 8.43
N GLU A 84 -6.71 17.99 7.87
CA GLU A 84 -7.89 18.16 7.03
C GLU A 84 -7.73 17.41 5.70
N GLU A 85 -6.57 17.55 5.04
CA GLU A 85 -6.26 16.81 3.81
C GLU A 85 -6.23 15.29 4.05
N THR A 86 -5.73 14.88 5.22
CA THR A 86 -5.75 13.47 5.62
C THR A 86 -7.18 12.96 5.74
N ASP A 87 -8.06 13.71 6.40
CA ASP A 87 -9.44 13.31 6.67
C ASP A 87 -10.23 13.24 5.38
N ALA A 88 -10.10 14.26 4.52
CA ALA A 88 -10.71 14.28 3.20
C ALA A 88 -10.27 13.07 2.36
N ALA A 89 -8.96 12.80 2.29
CA ALA A 89 -8.42 11.67 1.55
C ALA A 89 -8.96 10.33 2.09
N LEU A 90 -9.00 10.15 3.41
CA LEU A 90 -9.52 8.92 4.02
C LEU A 90 -11.02 8.75 3.74
N ARG A 91 -11.83 9.81 3.84
CA ARG A 91 -13.25 9.77 3.51
C ARG A 91 -13.46 9.38 2.05
N SER A 92 -12.73 9.98 1.11
CA SER A 92 -12.82 9.62 -0.31
C SER A 92 -12.45 8.15 -0.56
N ILE A 93 -11.40 7.65 0.08
CA ILE A 93 -10.99 6.24 -0.04
C ILE A 93 -12.07 5.30 0.53
N LEU A 94 -12.67 5.66 1.67
CA LEU A 94 -13.72 4.87 2.31
C LEU A 94 -15.03 4.89 1.50
N ALA A 95 -15.37 6.01 0.86
CA ALA A 95 -16.50 6.12 -0.06
C ALA A 95 -16.37 5.21 -1.29
N GLU A 96 -15.17 5.13 -1.88
CA GLU A 96 -14.92 4.21 -2.99
C GLU A 96 -14.93 2.75 -2.50
N LYS A 97 -14.45 2.50 -1.28
CA LYS A 97 -14.48 1.16 -0.67
C LYS A 97 -15.90 0.66 -0.39
N SER A 98 -16.83 1.53 -0.02
CA SER A 98 -18.24 1.13 0.21
C SER A 98 -18.92 0.62 -1.07
N LYS A 99 -18.40 0.98 -2.24
CA LYS A 99 -18.81 0.43 -3.54
C LYS A 99 -18.24 -0.97 -3.83
N GLY A 100 -17.56 -1.60 -2.86
CA GLY A 100 -16.92 -2.91 -3.00
C GLY A 100 -15.53 -2.87 -3.63
N LEU A 101 -14.94 -1.68 -3.85
CA LEU A 101 -13.61 -1.55 -4.43
C LEU A 101 -12.51 -1.79 -3.38
N SER A 102 -11.40 -2.40 -3.83
CA SER A 102 -10.20 -2.49 -2.99
C SER A 102 -9.63 -1.10 -2.72
N VAL A 103 -8.97 -0.91 -1.57
CA VAL A 103 -8.32 0.36 -1.20
C VAL A 103 -7.32 0.81 -2.27
N ARG A 104 -6.57 -0.12 -2.87
CA ARG A 104 -5.63 0.20 -3.95
C ARG A 104 -6.37 0.75 -5.18
N ARG A 105 -7.49 0.14 -5.56
CA ARG A 105 -8.30 0.61 -6.68
C ARG A 105 -8.97 1.95 -6.39
N ALA A 106 -9.46 2.16 -5.18
CA ALA A 106 -9.98 3.45 -4.72
C ALA A 106 -8.93 4.56 -4.86
N ILE A 107 -7.71 4.32 -4.37
CA ILE A 107 -6.62 5.30 -4.47
C ILE A 107 -6.21 5.56 -5.92
N PHE A 108 -6.19 4.51 -6.76
CA PHE A 108 -5.95 4.65 -8.19
C PHE A 108 -6.98 5.56 -8.86
N ASN A 109 -8.28 5.34 -8.58
CA ASN A 109 -9.36 6.17 -9.11
C ASN A 109 -9.24 7.63 -8.63
N LEU A 110 -8.92 7.84 -7.35
CA LEU A 110 -8.75 9.18 -6.77
C LEU A 110 -7.55 9.94 -7.32
N ALA A 111 -6.49 9.22 -7.72
CA ALA A 111 -5.29 9.83 -8.28
C ALA A 111 -5.45 10.25 -9.74
N GLN A 112 -6.47 9.77 -10.45
CA GLN A 112 -6.78 10.15 -11.85
C GLN A 112 -5.57 10.09 -12.81
N GLY A 113 -4.67 9.12 -12.61
CA GLY A 113 -3.46 8.96 -13.42
C GLY A 113 -2.22 9.72 -12.93
N ASP A 114 -2.29 10.47 -11.83
CA ASP A 114 -1.11 11.04 -11.16
C ASP A 114 -0.43 10.00 -10.25
N ASP A 115 0.64 9.39 -10.76
CA ASP A 115 1.44 8.40 -10.04
C ASP A 115 2.05 8.94 -8.73
N LYS A 116 2.44 10.22 -8.69
CA LYS A 116 3.03 10.85 -7.51
C LYS A 116 1.96 11.02 -6.42
N LEU A 117 0.77 11.47 -6.80
CA LEU A 117 -0.37 11.56 -5.89
C LEU A 117 -0.83 10.18 -5.42
N MET A 118 -0.95 9.21 -6.32
CA MET A 118 -1.29 7.82 -5.99
C MET A 118 -0.36 7.27 -4.92
N LEU A 119 0.96 7.38 -5.11
CA LEU A 119 1.95 6.87 -4.16
C LEU A 119 1.86 7.61 -2.81
N ARG A 120 1.62 8.93 -2.83
CA ARG A 120 1.44 9.73 -1.61
C ARG A 120 0.20 9.30 -0.83
N LEU A 121 -0.93 9.09 -1.51
CA LEU A 121 -2.18 8.60 -0.89
C LEU A 121 -2.01 7.17 -0.33
N GLN A 122 -1.38 6.27 -1.07
CA GLN A 122 -1.06 4.91 -0.58
C GLN A 122 -0.20 4.95 0.68
N ASN A 123 0.88 5.73 0.66
CA ASN A 123 1.77 5.89 1.82
C ASN A 123 1.04 6.51 3.00
N LYS A 124 0.20 7.52 2.76
CA LYS A 124 -0.57 8.18 3.81
C LYS A 124 -1.58 7.22 4.44
N TYR A 125 -2.36 6.50 3.63
CA TYR A 125 -3.31 5.49 4.13
C TYR A 125 -2.60 4.41 4.97
N ARG A 126 -1.49 3.85 4.45
CA ARG A 126 -0.71 2.82 5.16
C ARG A 126 -0.13 3.33 6.47
N ASN A 127 0.37 4.57 6.50
CA ASN A 127 0.92 5.18 7.70
C ASN A 127 -0.16 5.46 8.75
N THR A 128 -1.33 5.97 8.34
CA THR A 128 -2.48 6.15 9.24
C THR A 128 -2.93 4.80 9.78
N LEU A 129 -3.06 3.78 8.93
CA LEU A 129 -3.44 2.43 9.32
C LEU A 129 -2.50 1.85 10.39
N LYS A 130 -1.20 2.12 10.29
CA LYS A 130 -0.19 1.63 11.24
C LYS A 130 -0.17 2.43 12.55
N LYS A 131 -0.29 3.76 12.48
CA LYS A 131 -0.08 4.66 13.63
C LYS A 131 -1.36 5.04 14.37
N ASP A 132 -2.46 5.15 13.64
CA ASP A 132 -3.76 5.66 14.11
C ASP A 132 -4.91 4.93 13.39
N PRO A 133 -5.08 3.61 13.64
CA PRO A 133 -6.17 2.83 13.04
C PRO A 133 -7.55 3.30 13.52
N GLU A 134 -7.64 3.82 14.75
CA GLU A 134 -8.88 4.32 15.35
C GLU A 134 -9.48 5.45 14.52
N LYS A 135 -8.66 6.32 13.94
CA LYS A 135 -9.12 7.37 13.03
C LYS A 135 -9.81 6.83 11.78
N ILE A 136 -9.29 5.74 11.20
CA ILE A 136 -9.93 5.10 10.04
C ILE A 136 -11.26 4.48 10.45
N MET A 137 -11.31 3.81 11.61
CA MET A 137 -12.54 3.23 12.16
C MET A 137 -13.60 4.29 12.44
N ARG A 138 -13.22 5.42 13.05
CA ARG A 138 -14.14 6.53 13.35
C ARG A 138 -14.74 7.09 12.07
N LEU A 139 -13.91 7.41 11.07
CA LEU A 139 -14.36 7.92 9.78
C LEU A 139 -15.24 6.91 9.04
N ALA A 140 -14.90 5.62 9.12
CA ALA A 140 -15.72 4.56 8.52
C ALA A 140 -17.09 4.44 9.19
N LYS A 141 -17.14 4.51 10.53
CA LYS A 141 -18.39 4.49 11.30
C LYS A 141 -19.27 5.71 10.98
N GLU A 142 -18.68 6.90 10.90
CA GLU A 142 -19.39 8.12 10.47
C GLU A 142 -20.01 7.98 9.07
N MET A 143 -19.37 7.22 8.19
CA MET A 143 -19.83 7.00 6.81
C MET A 143 -20.72 5.77 6.65
N GLY A 144 -21.03 5.04 7.73
CA GLY A 144 -21.80 3.79 7.66
C GLY A 144 -21.11 2.67 6.88
N VAL A 145 -19.78 2.75 6.72
CA VAL A 145 -19.01 1.76 5.96
C VAL A 145 -18.47 0.71 6.93
N GLU A 146 -18.91 -0.53 6.77
CA GLU A 146 -18.29 -1.64 7.48
C GLU A 146 -16.83 -1.77 7.06
N THR A 147 -15.94 -1.54 8.02
CA THR A 147 -14.51 -1.69 7.78
C THR A 147 -13.96 -2.79 8.66
N SER A 148 -13.52 -3.86 8.01
CA SER A 148 -12.80 -4.99 8.63
C SER A 148 -11.36 -4.63 9.03
N VAL A 149 -11.10 -3.37 9.38
CA VAL A 149 -9.79 -2.95 9.89
C VAL A 149 -9.69 -3.52 11.30
N ALA A 150 -8.92 -4.58 11.49
CA ALA A 150 -8.57 -5.02 12.83
C ALA A 150 -7.72 -3.92 13.49
N PRO A 151 -7.93 -3.60 14.79
CA PRO A 151 -7.03 -2.70 15.50
C PRO A 151 -5.62 -3.29 15.40
N ALA A 152 -4.66 -2.50 14.92
CA ALA A 152 -3.26 -2.88 14.96
C ALA A 152 -2.89 -3.05 16.43
N LYS A 153 -2.79 -4.30 16.92
CA LYS A 153 -2.29 -4.59 18.27
C LYS A 153 -0.94 -3.89 18.40
N LYS A 154 -0.84 -2.91 19.31
CA LYS A 154 0.46 -2.38 19.76
C LYS A 154 1.19 -3.55 20.40
N SER A 155 2.13 -4.15 19.68
CA SER A 155 3.06 -5.09 20.27
C SER A 155 4.42 -4.83 19.67
N GLY A 156 5.35 -4.42 20.54
CA GLY A 156 6.75 -4.70 20.31
C GLY A 156 6.93 -6.20 20.39
N GLN A 157 6.67 -6.88 19.27
CA GLN A 157 7.20 -8.20 18.96
C GLN A 157 6.91 -8.50 17.50
N ASP A 158 7.93 -8.99 16.80
CA ASP A 158 7.89 -9.39 15.40
C ASP A 158 6.73 -10.35 15.09
N SER A 159 5.63 -9.81 14.56
CA SER A 159 4.76 -10.58 13.67
C SER A 159 4.07 -9.66 12.68
N THR A 160 4.65 -9.51 11.50
CA THR A 160 4.11 -8.86 10.30
C THR A 160 2.86 -9.54 9.72
N LEU A 161 2.32 -10.55 10.41
CA LEU A 161 1.19 -11.34 9.96
C LEU A 161 -0.01 -11.07 10.89
N PRO A 162 -1.17 -10.69 10.33
CA PRO A 162 -2.41 -10.67 11.11
C PRO A 162 -2.66 -12.06 11.71
N ASP A 163 -3.18 -12.07 12.94
CA ASP A 163 -3.45 -13.25 13.75
C ASP A 163 -4.07 -14.37 12.89
N LYS A 164 -3.41 -15.54 12.82
CA LYS A 164 -3.82 -16.64 11.92
C LYS A 164 -5.28 -17.02 12.16
N ASP A 165 -5.75 -16.90 13.40
CA ASP A 165 -7.13 -17.19 13.77
C ASP A 165 -8.11 -16.13 13.25
N PHE A 166 -7.70 -14.86 13.16
CA PHE A 166 -8.52 -13.81 12.56
C PHE A 166 -8.64 -14.01 11.05
N LEU A 167 -7.54 -14.35 10.36
CA LEU A 167 -7.58 -14.63 8.92
C LEU A 167 -8.44 -15.85 8.62
N ARG A 168 -8.29 -16.90 9.43
CA ARG A 168 -9.08 -18.11 9.32
C ARG A 168 -10.58 -17.83 9.47
N ARG A 169 -11.00 -17.12 10.52
CA ARG A 169 -12.41 -16.74 10.73
C ARG A 169 -12.97 -15.89 9.60
N ARG A 170 -12.17 -14.94 9.10
CA ARG A 170 -12.57 -14.10 7.96
C ARG A 170 -12.77 -14.95 6.70
N LEU A 171 -11.84 -15.86 6.43
CA LEU A 171 -11.93 -16.77 5.29
C LEU A 171 -13.13 -17.70 5.41
N GLU A 172 -13.36 -18.28 6.59
CA GLU A 172 -14.52 -19.14 6.88
C GLU A 172 -15.84 -18.39 6.64
N ASN A 173 -15.97 -17.15 7.10
CA ASN A 173 -17.16 -16.34 6.86
C ASN A 173 -17.38 -16.03 5.37
N GLU A 174 -16.32 -15.73 4.65
CA GLU A 174 -16.37 -15.43 3.21
C GLU A 174 -16.72 -16.68 2.38
N ILE A 175 -16.19 -17.83 2.77
CA ILE A 175 -16.53 -19.15 2.21
C ILE A 175 -18.01 -19.47 2.46
N ASN A 176 -18.51 -19.30 3.68
CA ASN A 176 -19.90 -19.55 4.01
C ASN A 176 -20.85 -18.66 3.19
N ALA A 177 -20.54 -17.36 3.08
CA ALA A 177 -21.33 -16.43 2.27
C ALA A 177 -21.31 -16.75 0.76
N LEU A 178 -20.25 -17.41 0.26
CA LEU A 178 -20.20 -17.93 -1.10
C LEU A 178 -21.05 -19.18 -1.24
N TYR A 179 -20.98 -20.11 -0.27
CA TYR A 179 -21.82 -21.31 -0.25
C TYR A 179 -23.31 -20.97 -0.21
N ASP A 180 -23.72 -20.00 0.61
CA ASP A 180 -25.13 -19.58 0.71
C ASP A 180 -25.63 -19.01 -0.62
N ARG A 181 -24.84 -18.16 -1.28
CA ARG A 181 -25.17 -17.62 -2.61
C ARG A 181 -25.26 -18.71 -3.66
N LEU A 182 -24.32 -19.67 -3.65
CA LEU A 182 -24.33 -20.78 -4.59
C LEU A 182 -25.56 -21.67 -4.36
N ALA A 183 -25.90 -21.98 -3.11
CA ALA A 183 -27.06 -22.77 -2.76
C ALA A 183 -28.37 -22.11 -3.20
N GLN A 184 -28.49 -20.79 -3.01
CA GLN A 184 -29.64 -20.02 -3.49
C GLN A 184 -29.75 -20.04 -5.02
N ALA A 185 -28.64 -19.81 -5.72
CA ALA A 185 -28.61 -19.85 -7.19
C ALA A 185 -28.97 -21.25 -7.71
N LEU A 186 -28.43 -22.30 -7.10
CA LEU A 186 -28.71 -23.69 -7.48
C LEU A 186 -30.17 -24.06 -7.23
N LYS A 187 -30.77 -23.56 -6.14
CA LYS A 187 -32.18 -23.77 -5.83
C LYS A 187 -33.08 -23.10 -6.88
N ALA A 188 -32.77 -21.84 -7.24
CA ALA A 188 -33.50 -21.11 -8.27
C ALA A 188 -33.39 -21.80 -9.64
N GLU A 189 -32.20 -22.27 -10.00
CA GLU A 189 -31.98 -22.97 -11.27
C GLU A 189 -32.73 -24.31 -11.32
N ASN A 190 -32.72 -25.09 -10.24
CA ASN A 190 -33.49 -26.33 -10.16
C ASN A 190 -35.00 -26.09 -10.28
N GLU A 191 -35.51 -24.99 -9.71
CA GLU A 191 -36.92 -24.63 -9.82
C GLU A 191 -37.29 -24.25 -11.26
N ARG A 192 -36.42 -23.48 -11.93
CA ARG A 192 -36.57 -23.16 -13.35
C ARG A 192 -36.59 -24.42 -14.23
N LEU A 193 -35.62 -25.32 -14.05
CA LEU A 193 -35.54 -26.57 -14.81
C LEU A 193 -36.73 -27.49 -14.56
N ARG A 194 -37.30 -27.48 -13.34
CA ARG A 194 -38.53 -28.24 -13.04
C ARG A 194 -39.73 -27.67 -13.79
N GLN A 195 -39.87 -26.35 -13.84
CA GLN A 195 -40.94 -25.69 -14.58
C GLN A 195 -40.83 -25.96 -16.09
N GLU A 196 -39.62 -25.87 -16.64
CA GLU A 196 -39.34 -26.15 -18.06
C GLU A 196 -39.63 -27.61 -18.42
N ASN A 197 -39.16 -28.56 -17.60
CA ASN A 197 -39.47 -29.98 -17.79
C ASN A 197 -40.97 -30.27 -17.70
N ALA A 198 -41.69 -29.60 -16.80
CA ALA A 198 -43.14 -29.75 -16.70
C ALA A 198 -43.80 -29.27 -18.00
N ALA A 199 -43.45 -28.07 -18.48
CA ALA A 199 -43.99 -27.52 -19.73
C ALA A 199 -43.72 -28.42 -20.95
N LEU A 200 -42.48 -28.90 -21.10
CA LEU A 200 -42.09 -29.80 -22.19
C LEU A 200 -42.81 -31.15 -22.12
N LYS A 201 -43.12 -31.66 -20.93
CA LYS A 201 -43.93 -32.88 -20.78
C LYS A 201 -45.35 -32.67 -21.28
N THR A 202 -45.99 -31.56 -20.89
CA THR A 202 -47.35 -31.23 -21.33
C THR A 202 -47.41 -31.06 -22.85
N GLU A 203 -46.41 -30.38 -23.44
CA GLU A 203 -46.31 -30.21 -24.89
C GLU A 203 -46.13 -31.55 -25.62
N ASN A 204 -45.26 -32.43 -25.10
CA ASN A 204 -45.08 -33.78 -25.66
C ASN A 204 -46.34 -34.64 -25.56
N GLU A 205 -47.13 -34.52 -24.48
CA GLU A 205 -48.41 -35.23 -24.34
C GLU A 205 -49.44 -34.73 -25.35
N GLN A 206 -49.50 -33.42 -25.60
CA GLN A 206 -50.38 -32.81 -26.59
C GLN A 206 -50.02 -33.20 -28.03
N LEU A 207 -48.73 -33.34 -28.35
CA LEU A 207 -48.26 -33.75 -29.68
C LEU A 207 -48.44 -35.26 -29.95
N LYS A 208 -48.64 -36.07 -28.90
CA LYS A 208 -48.86 -37.52 -29.01
C LYS A 208 -50.33 -37.94 -29.02
N ALA A 209 -51.24 -37.02 -28.67
CA ALA A 209 -52.69 -37.21 -28.70
C ALA A 209 -53.26 -36.91 -30.09
#